data_AF-A0A7K2QIH5-F1
#
_entry.id   AF-A0A7K2QIH5-F1
#
_cell.length_a   1.000
_cell.length_b   1.000
_cell.length_c   1.000
_cell.angle_alpha   90.00
_cell.angle_beta   90.00
_cell.angle_gamma   90.00
#
_symmetry.space_group_name_H-M   'P 1'
#
loop_
_entity.id
_entity.type
_entity.pdbx_description
1 polymer ?
#
loop_
_entity_poly.entity_id
_entity_poly.type
_entity_poly.pdbx_seq_one_letter_code
_entity_poly.pdbx_strand_id
1 'polypeptide(L)'
;MSTINMTKGSAPARMTKSSSIRVRCWWDSRTDYDLYALVVYTDGRVETVATFPAEGVPAQLATADGAVKHLGDVGRQTVGIAEEIIEIALDDAIRAVIPVAYSAQSNGTGSFFEYRVSMELDNGLGDRVVITAENANNNSRIYTCVPGMLENTPDGVNVHALEHYSKPRSENRPLVSLARRGLMKKAEVVTIDMDAGPRNAYK
;
A
#
# COMPACT_ATOMS: atom_id res chain seq x y z
N MET A 1 19.10 1.68 -15.93
CA MET A 1 17.73 1.44 -15.47
C MET A 1 17.72 0.03 -14.88
N SER A 2 17.36 -0.09 -13.60
CA SER A 2 17.27 -1.36 -12.89
C SER A 2 15.81 -1.63 -12.56
N THR A 3 15.27 -2.74 -13.06
CA THR A 3 13.92 -3.19 -12.72
C THR A 3 14.02 -4.49 -11.96
N ILE A 4 13.46 -4.53 -10.75
CA ILE A 4 13.40 -5.71 -9.90
C ILE A 4 11.95 -6.18 -9.89
N ASN A 5 11.70 -7.39 -10.40
CA ASN A 5 10.40 -8.04 -10.29
C ASN A 5 10.38 -8.90 -9.02
N MET A 6 9.34 -8.77 -8.22
CA MET A 6 9.13 -9.45 -6.96
C MET A 6 7.79 -10.15 -6.96
N THR A 7 7.74 -11.27 -6.25
CA THR A 7 6.51 -12.00 -5.91
C THR A 7 6.50 -12.29 -4.41
N LYS A 8 5.36 -12.73 -3.84
CA LYS A 8 5.29 -13.13 -2.44
C LYS A 8 6.43 -14.06 -2.03
N GLY A 9 7.09 -13.74 -0.92
CA GLY A 9 8.22 -14.51 -0.39
C GLY A 9 9.58 -14.13 -0.98
N SER A 10 9.64 -13.19 -1.93
CA SER A 10 10.90 -12.60 -2.37
C SER A 10 11.61 -11.93 -1.19
N ALA A 11 12.95 -12.04 -1.16
CA ALA A 11 13.75 -11.25 -0.24
C ALA A 11 13.53 -9.75 -0.51
N PRO A 12 13.61 -8.87 0.52
CA PRO A 12 13.40 -7.44 0.32
C PRO A 12 14.36 -6.86 -0.74
N ALA A 13 13.82 -6.07 -1.66
CA ALA A 13 14.61 -5.38 -2.67
C ALA A 13 15.06 -4.01 -2.14
N ARG A 14 16.27 -3.58 -2.48
CA ARG A 14 16.76 -2.24 -2.12
C ARG A 14 16.59 -1.28 -3.28
N MET A 15 16.10 -0.09 -2.98
CA MET A 15 15.97 1.02 -3.91
C MET A 15 16.67 2.26 -3.37
N THR A 16 17.24 3.05 -4.27
CA THR A 16 17.87 4.34 -3.94
C THR A 16 16.80 5.34 -3.50
N LYS A 17 17.05 6.09 -2.42
CA LYS A 17 16.19 7.22 -2.05
C LYS A 17 16.23 8.29 -3.13
N SER A 18 15.11 8.96 -3.33
CA SER A 18 15.01 10.15 -4.18
C SER A 18 14.12 11.18 -3.50
N SER A 19 14.08 12.39 -4.04
CA SER A 19 13.18 13.44 -3.57
C SER A 19 11.69 13.12 -3.78
N SER A 20 11.38 12.14 -4.65
CA SER A 20 10.02 11.72 -4.94
C SER A 20 10.01 10.26 -5.40
N ILE A 21 9.31 9.43 -4.65
CA ILE A 21 9.00 8.05 -5.00
C ILE A 21 7.51 7.99 -5.35
N ARG A 22 7.16 7.27 -6.41
CA ARG A 22 5.76 7.00 -6.76
C ARG A 22 5.46 5.54 -6.54
N VAL A 23 4.42 5.28 -5.76
CA VAL A 23 3.80 3.97 -5.68
C VAL A 23 2.57 3.99 -6.57
N ARG A 24 2.57 3.16 -7.59
CA ARG A 24 1.45 2.97 -8.50
C ARG A 24 0.84 1.59 -8.25
N CYS A 25 -0.47 1.52 -8.06
CA CYS A 25 -1.22 0.27 -8.16
C CYS A 25 -2.07 0.31 -9.42
N TRP A 26 -2.13 -0.81 -10.15
CA TRP A 26 -2.98 -0.93 -11.33
C TRP A 26 -3.70 -2.26 -11.38
N TRP A 27 -4.81 -2.27 -12.10
CA TRP A 27 -5.69 -3.42 -12.25
C TRP A 27 -6.48 -3.33 -13.56
N ASP A 28 -7.08 -4.46 -13.94
CA ASP A 28 -8.06 -4.51 -15.01
C ASP A 28 -9.34 -3.76 -14.62
N SER A 29 -9.75 -2.80 -15.45
CA SER A 29 -10.83 -1.84 -15.12
C SER A 29 -12.25 -2.42 -15.12
N ARG A 30 -12.41 -3.74 -15.27
CA ARG A 30 -13.68 -4.45 -15.06
C ARG A 30 -14.17 -4.41 -13.61
N THR A 31 -13.34 -3.94 -12.68
CA THR A 31 -13.74 -3.62 -11.31
C THR A 31 -13.13 -2.29 -10.87
N ASP A 32 -13.61 -1.82 -9.74
CA ASP A 32 -13.12 -0.63 -9.06
C ASP A 32 -12.26 -1.06 -7.86
N TYR A 33 -11.01 -0.64 -7.83
CA TYR A 33 -10.17 -0.69 -6.65
C TYR A 33 -9.83 0.75 -6.26
N ASP A 34 -9.77 1.01 -4.97
CA ASP A 34 -9.16 2.20 -4.42
C ASP A 34 -7.78 1.83 -3.87
N LEU A 35 -6.81 2.71 -4.07
CA LEU A 35 -5.54 2.71 -3.39
C LEU A 35 -5.63 3.63 -2.16
N TYR A 36 -5.00 3.20 -1.07
CA TYR A 36 -4.70 4.09 0.05
C TYR A 36 -3.38 3.69 0.68
N ALA A 37 -2.86 4.53 1.57
CA ALA A 37 -1.63 4.26 2.27
C ALA A 37 -1.78 4.47 3.79
N LEU A 38 -1.15 3.60 4.56
CA LEU A 38 -0.88 3.81 5.98
C LEU A 38 0.57 4.27 6.12
N VAL A 39 0.77 5.45 6.70
CA VAL A 39 2.08 6.08 6.84
C VAL A 39 2.50 5.99 8.30
N VAL A 40 3.56 5.25 8.57
CA VAL A 40 4.09 5.03 9.92
C VAL A 40 5.27 5.95 10.14
N TYR A 41 5.17 6.79 11.17
CA TYR A 41 6.23 7.70 11.59
C TYR A 41 7.09 7.07 12.68
N THR A 42 8.34 7.54 12.83
CA THR A 42 9.32 7.06 13.81
C THR A 42 8.92 7.35 15.26
N ASP A 43 8.03 8.32 15.48
CA ASP A 43 7.40 8.61 16.77
C ASP A 43 6.28 7.62 17.14
N GLY A 44 5.90 6.72 16.23
CA GLY A 44 4.84 5.74 16.38
C GLY A 44 3.46 6.21 15.91
N ARG A 45 3.34 7.46 15.45
CA ARG A 45 2.13 7.98 14.82
C ARG A 45 1.86 7.27 13.49
N VAL A 46 0.58 7.08 13.20
CA VAL A 46 0.12 6.53 11.92
C VAL A 46 -0.87 7.50 11.31
N GLU A 47 -0.61 7.92 10.08
CA GLU A 47 -1.58 8.65 9.27
C GLU A 47 -2.14 7.77 8.16
N THR A 48 -3.36 8.04 7.72
CA THR A 48 -3.96 7.39 6.55
C THR A 48 -4.12 8.40 5.43
N VAL A 49 -3.69 8.03 4.24
CA VAL A 49 -3.88 8.79 3.01
C VAL A 49 -4.82 8.00 2.12
N ALA A 50 -6.06 8.49 1.93
CA ALA A 50 -7.13 7.81 1.22
C ALA A 50 -8.10 8.80 0.58
N THR A 51 -8.70 8.41 -0.55
CA THR A 51 -9.77 9.17 -1.24
C THR A 51 -11.15 8.97 -0.60
N PHE A 52 -11.27 8.04 0.35
CA PHE A 52 -12.52 7.66 1.00
C PHE A 52 -12.34 7.47 2.53
N PRO A 53 -13.39 7.73 3.33
CA PRO A 53 -13.30 7.63 4.77
C PRO A 53 -13.43 6.18 5.27
N ALA A 54 -13.18 6.00 6.57
CA ALA A 54 -13.55 4.83 7.34
C ALA A 54 -14.18 5.27 8.66
N GLU A 55 -14.69 4.32 9.43
CA GLU A 55 -15.25 4.59 10.75
C GLU A 55 -14.24 5.36 11.63
N GLY A 56 -14.61 6.59 12.02
CA GLY A 56 -13.75 7.46 12.83
C GLY A 56 -12.51 8.01 12.13
N VAL A 57 -12.31 7.75 10.83
CA VAL A 57 -11.15 8.20 10.06
C VAL A 57 -11.62 8.95 8.80
N PRO A 58 -11.47 10.29 8.73
CA PRO A 58 -11.87 11.04 7.55
C PRO A 58 -11.02 10.70 6.32
N ALA A 59 -11.56 10.96 5.14
CA ALA A 59 -10.76 10.94 3.91
C ALA A 59 -9.75 12.09 3.93
N GLN A 60 -8.51 11.81 3.55
CA GLN A 60 -7.43 12.78 3.54
C GLN A 60 -6.47 12.42 2.42
N LEU A 61 -6.26 13.34 1.47
CA LEU A 61 -5.44 13.09 0.28
C LEU A 61 -3.94 13.26 0.52
N ALA A 62 -3.53 13.72 1.69
CA ALA A 62 -2.11 13.90 2.02
C ALA A 62 -1.88 13.81 3.52
N THR A 63 -0.70 13.38 3.97
CA THR A 63 -0.31 13.51 5.39
C THR A 63 -0.27 14.98 5.82
N ALA A 64 -0.30 15.22 7.14
CA ALA A 64 -0.33 16.58 7.69
C ALA A 64 0.88 17.43 7.28
N ASP A 65 2.05 16.81 7.10
CA ASP A 65 3.29 17.42 6.60
C ASP A 65 3.37 17.49 5.07
N GLY A 66 2.41 16.89 4.35
CA GLY A 66 2.37 16.80 2.90
C GLY A 66 3.42 15.86 2.28
N ALA A 67 4.11 15.04 3.08
CA ALA A 67 5.15 14.14 2.61
C ALA A 67 4.59 12.97 1.78
N VAL A 68 3.38 12.48 2.08
CA VAL A 68 2.73 11.41 1.32
C VAL A 68 1.40 11.91 0.79
N LYS A 69 1.11 11.71 -0.50
CA LYS A 69 -0.09 12.23 -1.18
C LYS A 69 -0.74 11.21 -2.10
N HIS A 70 -2.06 11.12 -2.08
CA HIS A 70 -2.85 10.45 -3.11
C HIS A 70 -3.09 11.37 -4.29
N LEU A 71 -2.85 10.91 -5.53
CA LEU A 71 -3.00 11.75 -6.73
C LEU A 71 -4.42 11.79 -7.32
N GLY A 72 -5.34 11.05 -6.72
CA GLY A 72 -6.77 11.09 -7.03
C GLY A 72 -7.36 9.70 -7.24
N ASP A 73 -8.68 9.63 -7.15
CA ASP A 73 -9.46 8.43 -7.45
C ASP A 73 -9.71 8.34 -8.96
N VAL A 74 -9.49 7.18 -9.55
CA VAL A 74 -9.73 6.94 -10.98
C VAL A 74 -11.18 6.52 -11.26
N GLY A 75 -11.85 5.89 -10.30
CA GLY A 75 -13.18 5.32 -10.41
C GLY A 75 -13.36 4.40 -11.63
N ARG A 76 -14.62 4.27 -12.08
CA ARG A 76 -15.03 3.28 -13.10
C ARG A 76 -15.02 3.77 -14.55
N GLN A 77 -14.56 4.99 -14.82
CA GLN A 77 -14.65 5.57 -16.17
C GLN A 77 -13.51 5.10 -17.11
N THR A 78 -12.52 4.41 -16.57
CA THR A 78 -11.35 3.95 -17.32
C THR A 78 -11.62 2.65 -18.07
N VAL A 79 -11.13 2.55 -19.30
CA VAL A 79 -11.24 1.35 -20.15
C VAL A 79 -9.88 0.67 -20.26
N GLY A 80 -9.82 -0.62 -19.92
CA GLY A 80 -8.61 -1.43 -20.00
C GLY A 80 -7.91 -1.56 -18.66
N ILE A 81 -6.92 -0.69 -18.40
CA ILE A 81 -6.14 -0.69 -17.15
C ILE A 81 -6.44 0.60 -16.38
N ALA A 82 -6.94 0.44 -15.16
CA ALA A 82 -7.09 1.51 -14.19
C ALA A 82 -5.88 1.56 -13.27
N GLU A 83 -5.52 2.75 -12.78
CA GLU A 83 -4.39 2.96 -11.89
C GLU A 83 -4.63 4.10 -10.92
N GLU A 84 -4.01 3.97 -9.75
CA GLU A 84 -3.92 5.03 -8.75
C GLU A 84 -2.50 5.15 -8.22
N ILE A 85 -2.15 6.36 -7.77
CA ILE A 85 -0.79 6.72 -7.42
C ILE A 85 -0.74 7.39 -6.04
N ILE A 86 0.18 6.90 -5.21
CA ILE A 86 0.67 7.59 -4.01
C ILE A 86 2.04 8.20 -4.34
N GLU A 87 2.19 9.50 -4.20
CA GLU A 87 3.46 10.20 -4.26
C GLU A 87 4.06 10.36 -2.85
N ILE A 88 5.35 10.11 -2.72
CA ILE A 88 6.07 10.03 -1.45
C ILE A 88 7.36 10.86 -1.54
N ALA A 89 7.43 11.93 -0.79
CA ALA A 89 8.67 12.63 -0.46
C ALA A 89 9.17 12.11 0.89
N LEU A 90 10.04 11.09 0.87
CA LEU A 90 10.56 10.51 2.12
C LEU A 90 11.44 11.51 2.88
N ASP A 91 11.22 11.58 4.19
CA ASP A 91 12.09 12.22 5.17
C ASP A 91 12.45 11.23 6.29
N ASP A 92 13.28 11.64 7.24
CA ASP A 92 13.72 10.78 8.35
C ASP A 92 12.64 10.58 9.44
N ALA A 93 11.52 11.31 9.38
CA ALA A 93 10.39 11.11 10.28
C ALA A 93 9.51 9.93 9.83
N ILE A 94 9.47 9.61 8.53
CA ILE A 94 8.72 8.47 8.00
C ILE A 94 9.53 7.19 8.20
N ARG A 95 8.96 6.21 8.92
CA ARG A 95 9.56 4.88 9.11
C ARG A 95 9.17 3.91 8.01
N ALA A 96 7.90 3.93 7.60
CA ALA A 96 7.39 3.08 6.54
C ALA A 96 6.12 3.65 5.88
N VAL A 97 5.88 3.23 4.64
CA VAL A 97 4.62 3.45 3.93
C VAL A 97 4.08 2.10 3.50
N ILE A 98 2.81 1.84 3.81
CA ILE A 98 2.11 0.59 3.52
C ILE A 98 0.97 0.90 2.55
N PRO A 99 1.18 0.74 1.23
CA PRO A 99 0.12 0.82 0.24
C PRO A 99 -0.88 -0.33 0.41
N VAL A 100 -2.15 -0.04 0.21
CA VAL A 100 -3.25 -1.00 0.35
C VAL A 100 -4.20 -0.83 -0.83
N ALA A 101 -4.44 -1.92 -1.55
CA ALA A 101 -5.46 -1.99 -2.59
C ALA A 101 -6.75 -2.55 -1.98
N TYR A 102 -7.88 -1.89 -2.24
CA TYR A 102 -9.17 -2.22 -1.66
C TYR A 102 -10.27 -2.19 -2.73
N SER A 103 -11.15 -3.19 -2.75
CA SER A 103 -12.37 -3.15 -3.57
C SER A 103 -13.56 -3.35 -2.64
N ALA A 104 -14.53 -2.44 -2.65
CA ALA A 104 -15.70 -2.56 -1.80
C ALA A 104 -16.56 -3.78 -2.17
N GLN A 105 -17.25 -4.39 -1.20
CA GLN A 105 -18.23 -5.45 -1.50
C GLN A 105 -19.30 -5.01 -2.52
N SER A 106 -19.66 -3.73 -2.54
CA SER A 106 -20.60 -3.16 -3.52
C SER A 106 -20.11 -3.22 -4.97
N ASN A 107 -18.81 -3.43 -5.19
CA ASN A 107 -18.22 -3.63 -6.51
C ASN A 107 -18.48 -5.05 -7.06
N GLY A 108 -19.02 -5.96 -6.25
CA GLY A 108 -19.41 -7.30 -6.65
C GLY A 108 -18.37 -8.35 -6.27
N THR A 109 -18.27 -9.38 -7.10
CA THR A 109 -17.34 -10.49 -6.89
C THR A 109 -16.26 -10.49 -7.95
N GLY A 110 -15.02 -10.69 -7.51
CA GLY A 110 -13.85 -10.92 -8.34
C GLY A 110 -12.62 -10.88 -7.44
N SER A 111 -11.46 -11.23 -7.97
CA SER A 111 -10.27 -11.45 -7.13
C SER A 111 -9.08 -10.61 -7.56
N PHE A 112 -8.13 -10.42 -6.63
CA PHE A 112 -6.85 -9.75 -6.93
C PHE A 112 -6.10 -10.46 -8.07
N PHE A 113 -6.22 -11.79 -8.15
CA PHE A 113 -5.69 -12.58 -9.27
C PHE A 113 -6.39 -12.30 -10.60
N GLU A 114 -7.73 -12.30 -10.61
CA GLU A 114 -8.53 -12.10 -11.82
C GLU A 114 -8.27 -10.74 -12.46
N TYR A 115 -8.19 -9.69 -11.64
CA TYR A 115 -7.98 -8.32 -12.10
C TYR A 115 -6.51 -7.90 -12.16
N ARG A 116 -5.58 -8.85 -11.91
CA ARG A 116 -4.13 -8.65 -12.00
C ARG A 116 -3.62 -7.46 -11.18
N VAL A 117 -4.18 -7.26 -9.98
CA VAL A 117 -3.83 -6.13 -9.10
C VAL A 117 -2.34 -6.19 -8.76
N SER A 118 -1.59 -5.23 -9.29
CA SER A 118 -0.13 -5.20 -9.19
C SER A 118 0.33 -3.84 -8.67
N MET A 119 1.54 -3.79 -8.11
CA MET A 119 2.13 -2.57 -7.57
C MET A 119 3.51 -2.31 -8.16
N GLU A 120 3.85 -1.05 -8.41
CA GLU A 120 5.18 -0.58 -8.82
C GLU A 120 5.61 0.56 -7.91
N LEU A 121 6.90 0.56 -7.59
CA LEU A 121 7.59 1.68 -6.98
C LEU A 121 8.61 2.21 -7.99
N ASP A 122 8.55 3.50 -8.28
CA ASP A 122 9.51 4.20 -9.14
C ASP A 122 10.12 5.37 -8.36
N ASN A 123 11.45 5.43 -8.27
CA ASN A 123 12.15 6.53 -7.59
C ASN A 123 12.43 7.73 -8.51
N GLY A 124 12.05 7.68 -9.79
CA GLY A 124 12.31 8.73 -10.78
C GLY A 124 13.77 8.85 -11.22
N LEU A 125 14.66 8.00 -10.69
CA LEU A 125 16.09 7.93 -11.02
C LEU A 125 16.44 6.69 -11.83
N GLY A 126 15.43 5.91 -12.23
CA GLY A 126 15.57 4.72 -13.07
C GLY A 126 15.69 3.40 -12.28
N ASP A 127 15.48 3.41 -10.96
CA ASP A 127 15.24 2.19 -10.18
C ASP A 127 13.74 1.95 -10.05
N ARG A 128 13.32 0.72 -10.33
CA ARG A 128 11.93 0.28 -10.21
C ARG A 128 11.83 -1.05 -9.48
N VAL A 129 10.82 -1.17 -8.64
CA VAL A 129 10.42 -2.43 -8.01
C VAL A 129 8.99 -2.73 -8.38
N VAL A 130 8.74 -3.88 -8.99
CA VAL A 130 7.41 -4.32 -9.43
C VAL A 130 7.01 -5.56 -8.64
N ILE A 131 5.86 -5.51 -7.97
CA ILE A 131 5.21 -6.65 -7.33
C ILE A 131 4.05 -7.08 -8.22
N THR A 132 4.20 -8.22 -8.88
CA THR A 132 3.23 -8.72 -9.85
C THR A 132 2.13 -9.54 -9.20
N ALA A 133 0.94 -9.54 -9.81
CA ALA A 133 -0.19 -10.36 -9.39
C ALA A 133 -0.07 -11.86 -9.73
N GLU A 134 1.14 -12.39 -9.97
CA GLU A 134 1.33 -13.79 -10.37
C GLU A 134 0.83 -14.76 -9.29
N ASN A 135 1.04 -14.40 -8.02
CA ASN A 135 0.63 -15.17 -6.85
C ASN A 135 -0.55 -14.56 -6.10
N ALA A 136 -1.27 -13.64 -6.75
CA ALA A 136 -2.37 -12.94 -6.13
C ALA A 136 -3.49 -13.91 -5.69
N ASN A 137 -4.19 -13.56 -4.61
CA ASN A 137 -5.25 -14.39 -4.10
C ASN A 137 -6.42 -14.45 -5.10
N ASN A 138 -6.93 -15.66 -5.37
CA ASN A 138 -8.01 -15.92 -6.32
C ASN A 138 -9.41 -16.05 -5.67
N ASN A 139 -9.53 -15.82 -4.35
CA ASN A 139 -10.80 -15.84 -3.65
C ASN A 139 -11.58 -14.56 -3.92
N SER A 140 -12.72 -14.69 -4.59
CA SER A 140 -13.59 -13.57 -5.00
C SER A 140 -14.36 -12.88 -3.87
N ARG A 141 -14.06 -13.23 -2.61
CA ARG A 141 -14.65 -12.65 -1.40
C ARG A 141 -13.62 -11.93 -0.53
N ILE A 142 -12.39 -11.75 -1.02
CA ILE A 142 -11.37 -10.94 -0.34
C ILE A 142 -11.38 -9.56 -0.97
N TYR A 143 -11.38 -8.54 -0.12
CA TYR A 143 -11.63 -7.16 -0.53
C TYR A 143 -10.47 -6.23 -0.26
N THR A 144 -9.49 -6.63 0.57
CA THR A 144 -8.31 -5.82 0.87
C THR A 144 -7.02 -6.63 0.66
N CYS A 145 -6.02 -6.00 0.04
CA CYS A 145 -4.67 -6.52 -0.13
C CYS A 145 -3.62 -5.47 0.24
N VAL A 146 -2.63 -5.87 1.04
CA VAL A 146 -1.36 -5.15 1.20
C VAL A 146 -0.33 -5.84 0.29
N PRO A 147 -0.09 -5.31 -0.92
CA PRO A 147 0.86 -5.95 -1.86
C PRO A 147 2.30 -5.89 -1.34
N GLY A 148 2.67 -4.81 -0.68
CA GLY A 148 4.01 -4.65 -0.11
C GLY A 148 4.12 -3.52 0.90
N MET A 149 5.35 -3.28 1.37
CA MET A 149 5.70 -2.22 2.31
C MET A 149 7.00 -1.55 1.88
N LEU A 150 7.03 -0.22 1.94
CA LEU A 150 8.23 0.59 1.80
C LEU A 150 8.79 0.84 3.18
N GLU A 151 9.98 0.34 3.44
CA GLU A 151 10.70 0.56 4.67
C GLU A 151 11.80 1.61 4.45
N ASN A 152 11.65 2.76 5.10
CA ASN A 152 12.65 3.82 5.04
C ASN A 152 13.79 3.50 6.02
N THR A 153 15.02 3.46 5.51
CA THR A 153 16.23 3.20 6.29
C THR A 153 17.27 4.28 6.01
N PRO A 154 18.30 4.47 6.86
CA PRO A 154 19.37 5.43 6.57
C PRO A 154 20.04 5.20 5.21
N ASP A 155 20.16 3.95 4.80
CA ASP A 155 20.95 3.52 3.64
C ASP A 155 20.13 3.33 2.35
N GLY A 156 18.82 3.63 2.37
CA GLY A 156 17.94 3.39 1.24
C GLY A 156 16.50 3.06 1.62
N VAL A 157 15.73 2.62 0.64
CA VAL A 157 14.38 2.09 0.83
C VAL A 157 14.42 0.58 0.63
N ASN A 158 14.03 -0.20 1.65
CA ASN A 158 13.81 -1.63 1.44
C ASN A 158 12.33 -1.84 1.08
N VAL A 159 12.08 -2.56 0.00
CA VAL A 159 10.75 -2.88 -0.49
C VAL A 159 10.47 -4.34 -0.17
N HIS A 160 9.41 -4.57 0.58
CA HIS A 160 8.98 -5.90 1.02
C HIS A 160 7.77 -6.35 0.19
N ALA A 161 7.83 -7.53 -0.42
CA ALA A 161 6.67 -8.14 -1.06
C ALA A 161 5.90 -9.03 -0.07
N LEU A 162 4.68 -8.61 0.27
CA LEU A 162 3.93 -9.16 1.39
C LEU A 162 2.74 -10.01 0.94
N GLU A 163 1.88 -9.44 0.09
CA GLU A 163 0.59 -10.01 -0.29
C GLU A 163 -0.21 -10.52 0.94
N HIS A 164 -0.48 -9.60 1.87
CA HIS A 164 -1.37 -9.85 3.01
C HIS A 164 -2.81 -9.51 2.62
N TYR A 165 -3.73 -10.38 2.98
CA TYR A 165 -5.12 -10.31 2.54
C TYR A 165 -6.07 -10.24 3.73
N SER A 166 -7.18 -9.54 3.55
CA SER A 166 -8.29 -9.59 4.51
C SER A 166 -8.89 -11.00 4.61
N LYS A 167 -9.59 -11.26 5.70
CA LYS A 167 -10.54 -12.37 5.76
C LYS A 167 -11.63 -12.21 4.70
N PRO A 168 -12.26 -13.32 4.25
CA PRO A 168 -13.40 -13.25 3.36
C PRO A 168 -14.53 -12.38 3.94
N ARG A 169 -15.09 -11.48 3.11
CA ARG A 169 -16.19 -10.55 3.44
C ARG A 169 -15.87 -9.46 4.47
N SER A 170 -14.59 -9.31 4.82
CA SER A 170 -14.15 -8.23 5.69
C SER A 170 -14.02 -6.92 4.91
N GLU A 171 -14.44 -5.83 5.55
CA GLU A 171 -14.27 -4.44 5.10
C GLU A 171 -13.30 -3.66 6.01
N ASN A 172 -12.66 -4.36 6.96
CA ASN A 172 -11.79 -3.73 7.92
C ASN A 172 -10.44 -3.41 7.28
N ARG A 173 -9.95 -2.20 7.52
CA ARG A 173 -8.59 -1.81 7.18
C ARG A 173 -7.58 -2.66 7.97
N PRO A 174 -6.34 -2.82 7.50
CA PRO A 174 -5.27 -3.31 8.36
C PRO A 174 -4.96 -2.28 9.45
N LEU A 175 -4.58 -2.75 10.63
CA LEU A 175 -3.98 -1.95 11.68
C LEU A 175 -2.46 -2.06 11.57
N VAL A 176 -1.77 -0.93 11.55
CA VAL A 176 -0.29 -0.92 11.56
C VAL A 176 0.22 -0.29 12.84
N SER A 177 1.34 -0.79 13.34
CA SER A 177 1.97 -0.24 14.54
C SER A 177 3.48 -0.33 14.48
N LEU A 178 4.16 0.60 15.16
CA LEU A 178 5.60 0.58 15.33
C LEU A 178 5.96 -0.03 16.69
N ALA A 179 6.62 -1.19 16.67
CA ALA A 179 7.14 -1.83 17.87
C ALA A 179 8.65 -1.63 17.96
N ARG A 180 9.15 -1.28 19.15
CA ARG A 180 10.59 -1.25 19.44
C ARG A 180 11.01 -2.53 20.17
N ARG A 181 11.84 -3.34 19.51
CA ARG A 181 12.31 -4.66 19.97
C ARG A 181 13.83 -4.70 20.22
N GLY A 182 14.28 -5.78 20.86
CA GLY A 182 15.68 -6.04 21.20
C GLY A 182 16.08 -5.57 22.60
N LEU A 183 17.27 -5.98 23.05
CA LEU A 183 17.77 -5.78 24.42
C LEU A 183 17.78 -4.30 24.87
N MET A 184 17.86 -3.38 23.91
CA MET A 184 17.83 -1.93 24.12
C MET A 184 16.69 -1.21 23.38
N LYS A 185 15.66 -1.93 22.87
CA LYS A 185 14.57 -1.33 22.08
C LYS A 185 15.04 -0.49 20.87
N LYS A 186 16.21 -0.81 20.31
CA LYS A 186 16.79 -0.09 19.15
C LYS A 186 16.24 -0.55 17.82
N ALA A 187 15.71 -1.77 17.74
CA ALA A 187 15.16 -2.29 16.49
C ALA A 187 13.70 -1.86 16.36
N GLU A 188 13.41 -1.02 15.39
CA GLU A 188 12.06 -0.63 15.04
C GLU A 188 11.46 -1.61 14.05
N VAL A 189 10.34 -2.23 14.40
CA VAL A 189 9.63 -3.23 13.62
C VAL A 189 8.22 -2.74 13.36
N VAL A 190 7.85 -2.62 12.10
CA VAL A 190 6.48 -2.34 11.69
C VAL A 190 5.71 -3.65 11.68
N THR A 191 4.56 -3.68 12.33
CA THR A 191 3.61 -4.81 12.27
C THR A 191 2.38 -4.41 11.48
N ILE A 192 1.82 -5.35 10.73
CA ILE A 192 0.60 -5.20 9.95
C ILE A 192 -0.35 -6.30 10.39
N ASP A 193 -1.46 -5.92 11.03
CA ASP A 193 -2.51 -6.85 11.46
C ASP A 193 -3.74 -6.64 10.58
N MET A 194 -4.03 -7.63 9.72
CA MET A 194 -5.16 -7.56 8.80
C MET A 194 -6.48 -7.65 9.57
N ASP A 195 -7.49 -6.93 9.10
CA ASP A 195 -8.85 -6.90 9.66
C ASP A 195 -8.99 -6.29 11.07
N ALA A 196 -7.93 -5.70 11.62
CA ALA A 196 -7.91 -5.14 12.98
C ALA A 196 -8.15 -3.61 13.03
N GLY A 197 -8.17 -2.94 11.88
CA GLY A 197 -8.43 -1.51 11.76
C GLY A 197 -9.90 -1.15 11.59
N PRO A 198 -10.21 0.15 11.42
CA PRO A 198 -11.58 0.62 11.23
C PRO A 198 -12.19 0.09 9.93
N ARG A 199 -13.52 0.01 9.90
CA ARG A 199 -14.26 -0.45 8.72
C ARG A 199 -14.27 0.64 7.65
N ASN A 200 -13.96 0.27 6.41
CA ASN A 200 -14.08 1.14 5.24
C ASN A 200 -15.52 1.65 5.08
N ALA A 201 -15.67 2.95 4.82
CA ALA A 201 -16.92 3.48 4.30
C ALA A 201 -16.94 3.18 2.79
N TYR A 202 -17.78 2.23 2.40
CA TYR A 202 -18.00 1.90 1.00
C TYR A 202 -18.60 3.11 0.27
N LYS A 203 -18.21 3.30 -1.00
CA LYS A 203 -18.90 4.18 -1.94
C LYS A 203 -20.21 3.54 -2.39
#